data_AF-A0A8C6V062-F1
#
_entry.id   AF-A0A8C6V062-F1
#
_cell.length_a   1.000
_cell.length_b   1.000
_cell.length_c   1.000
_cell.angle_alpha   90.00
_cell.angle_beta   90.00
_cell.angle_gamma   90.00
#
_symmetry.space_group_name_H-M   'P 1'
#
loop_
_entity.id
_entity.type
_entity.pdbx_description
1 polymer ?
#
loop_
_entity_poly.entity_id
_entity_poly.type
_entity_poly.pdbx_seq_one_letter_code
_entity_poly.pdbx_strand_id
1 'polypeptide(L)'
;ILFLSPQEVEAQQSLECIQANQIFPKKSPVLEEENMQVPFPELHGEFTEYVGRAEDAIIAMSNYRLHIKFKESVVNVPLQLIESVECRDMFQLHVTCKDCKIVRCQFTTFEQCQEWLKRLTVVVRPPARLEDLFSFAFHAWCMEFYAGEKEQHGELCRPGEHVTSWFKNEVERMGFDTQNAWRISDINSKFRLCPSYPQQLLVPAWITDKELENVAGFRSWKRFPAVVYRHLSTGAVIARCGQPEVSWWGWRNADDEHLVSSRKHLTNGGYSNGTELGDTDFESSMTNSSEVESLAIQPHKLLILDARSYAAAVANRAKGGGCECPEYYPNCEVVFMGMANIHSIRKSFQSLRFLCTQMPDPAKYVIVIILFNFGPSSALSPSCSYSTS
;
A
#
# COMPACT_ATOMS: atom_id res chain seq x y z
N ILE A 1 13.17 7.95 -13.71
CA ILE A 1 11.78 7.53 -14.05
C ILE A 1 10.98 8.80 -14.23
N LEU A 2 11.20 9.43 -15.38
CA LEU A 2 10.20 10.28 -16.02
C LEU A 2 9.14 9.30 -16.53
N PHE A 3 7.88 9.48 -16.15
CA PHE A 3 6.79 8.80 -16.83
C PHE A 3 6.70 9.39 -18.24
N LEU A 4 7.46 8.82 -19.18
CA LEU A 4 7.18 9.06 -20.60
C LEU A 4 5.89 8.33 -20.93
N SER A 5 4.97 9.06 -21.56
CA SER A 5 3.69 8.53 -21.96
C SER A 5 3.89 7.43 -23.03
N PRO A 6 3.03 6.40 -23.10
CA PRO A 6 3.13 5.37 -24.14
C PRO A 6 3.05 5.90 -25.59
N GLN A 7 2.64 7.17 -25.78
CA GLN A 7 2.53 7.82 -27.10
C GLN A 7 3.80 8.59 -27.53
N GLU A 8 4.82 8.72 -26.68
CA GLU A 8 6.11 9.33 -27.06
C GLU A 8 7.11 8.31 -27.63
N VAL A 9 6.75 7.02 -27.66
CA VAL A 9 7.64 5.94 -28.11
C VAL A 9 7.78 5.88 -29.64
N GLU A 10 6.87 6.50 -30.40
CA GLU A 10 6.90 6.46 -31.88
C GLU A 10 7.47 7.72 -32.55
N ALA A 11 7.90 8.74 -31.79
CA ALA A 11 8.40 9.98 -32.38
C ALA A 11 9.61 10.55 -31.63
N GLN A 12 10.74 9.83 -31.62
CA GLN A 12 12.08 10.42 -31.52
C GLN A 12 13.18 9.38 -31.79
N GLN A 13 13.44 9.12 -33.08
CA GLN A 13 14.74 8.62 -33.52
C GLN A 13 15.75 9.77 -33.37
N SER A 14 16.30 9.96 -32.17
CA SER A 14 17.57 10.67 -31.85
C SER A 14 17.62 10.95 -30.33
N LEU A 15 17.75 9.90 -29.52
CA LEU A 15 18.21 10.04 -28.14
C LEU A 15 19.59 9.36 -28.08
N GLU A 16 20.64 10.16 -27.90
CA GLU A 16 21.93 9.63 -27.48
C GLU A 16 21.67 8.69 -26.31
N CYS A 17 22.12 7.43 -26.41
CA CYS A 17 22.03 6.49 -25.31
C CYS A 17 22.94 7.00 -24.19
N ILE A 18 22.40 7.78 -23.26
CA ILE A 18 23.15 8.29 -22.12
C ILE A 18 23.54 7.07 -21.27
N GLN A 19 24.83 6.81 -21.17
CA GLN A 19 25.38 5.67 -20.45
C GLN A 19 25.13 5.81 -18.93
N ALA A 20 24.98 4.70 -18.20
CA ALA A 20 24.69 4.74 -16.77
C ALA A 20 25.82 5.44 -15.99
N ASN A 21 27.07 5.32 -16.47
CA ASN A 21 28.22 6.02 -15.90
C ASN A 21 28.17 7.55 -16.07
N GLN A 22 27.43 8.08 -17.05
CA GLN A 22 27.27 9.52 -17.26
C GLN A 22 26.21 10.11 -16.32
N ILE A 23 25.17 9.33 -16.01
CA ILE A 23 24.07 9.74 -15.12
C ILE A 23 24.42 9.47 -13.65
N PHE A 24 25.03 8.32 -13.38
CA PHE A 24 25.35 7.81 -12.05
C PHE A 24 26.84 7.42 -11.99
N PRO A 25 27.77 8.41 -12.04
CA PRO A 25 29.20 8.13 -12.03
C PRO A 25 29.63 7.49 -10.71
N LYS A 26 30.41 6.41 -10.80
CA LYS A 26 31.07 5.80 -9.64
C LYS A 26 32.27 6.64 -9.24
N LYS A 27 32.38 6.95 -7.95
CA LYS A 27 33.52 7.66 -7.38
C LYS A 27 34.50 6.67 -6.76
N SER A 28 35.77 7.01 -6.77
CA SER A 28 36.77 6.26 -6.01
C SER A 28 36.55 6.45 -4.50
N PRO A 29 36.71 5.40 -3.69
CA PRO A 29 36.52 5.48 -2.25
C PRO A 29 37.58 6.38 -1.59
N VAL A 30 37.18 7.10 -0.56
CA VAL A 30 38.09 7.76 0.38
C VAL A 30 38.51 6.75 1.43
N LEU A 31 39.79 6.38 1.44
CA LEU A 31 40.37 5.45 2.40
C LEU A 31 41.05 6.25 3.51
N GLU A 32 40.75 5.98 4.78
CA GLU A 32 41.43 6.63 5.93
C GLU A 32 42.89 6.16 6.09
N GLU A 33 43.23 4.98 5.56
CA GLU A 33 44.58 4.40 5.52
C GLU A 33 44.82 3.84 4.10
N GLU A 34 46.01 4.06 3.52
CA GLU A 34 46.32 3.71 2.12
C GLU A 34 46.22 2.20 1.81
N ASN A 35 46.42 1.35 2.82
CA ASN A 35 46.41 -0.10 2.69
C ASN A 35 45.01 -0.72 2.85
N MET A 36 43.97 0.08 3.13
CA MET A 36 42.62 -0.44 3.29
C MET A 36 41.99 -0.81 1.95
N GLN A 37 41.06 -1.77 2.00
CA GLN A 37 40.32 -2.25 0.85
C GLN A 37 38.82 -2.29 1.18
N VAL A 38 37.99 -2.17 0.15
CA VAL A 38 36.54 -2.30 0.28
C VAL A 38 36.21 -3.71 0.83
N PRO A 39 35.52 -3.82 1.97
CA PRO A 39 35.38 -5.10 2.67
C PRO A 39 34.25 -6.00 2.13
N PHE A 40 33.61 -5.62 1.03
CA PHE A 40 32.46 -6.31 0.44
C PHE A 40 32.39 -6.16 -1.09
N PRO A 41 31.72 -7.09 -1.79
CA PRO A 41 31.40 -6.91 -3.20
C PRO A 41 30.28 -5.88 -3.39
N GLU A 42 30.49 -4.91 -4.27
CA GLU A 42 29.53 -3.86 -4.61
C GLU A 42 28.45 -4.39 -5.58
N LEU A 43 27.21 -3.95 -5.40
CA LEU A 43 26.13 -4.16 -6.36
C LEU A 43 26.33 -3.31 -7.63
N HIS A 44 25.54 -3.59 -8.68
CA HIS A 44 25.48 -2.72 -9.85
C HIS A 44 25.06 -1.29 -9.45
N GLY A 45 25.79 -0.28 -9.92
CA GLY A 45 25.60 1.12 -9.52
C GLY A 45 25.98 1.46 -8.07
N GLU A 46 26.33 0.48 -7.24
CA GLU A 46 26.93 0.73 -5.93
C GLU A 46 28.39 1.13 -6.10
N PHE A 47 28.84 2.07 -5.28
CA PHE A 47 30.24 2.39 -5.10
C PHE A 47 30.49 2.83 -3.66
N THR A 48 31.63 2.42 -3.12
CA THR A 48 32.06 2.75 -1.77
C THR A 48 32.54 4.19 -1.72
N GLU A 49 31.99 4.99 -0.81
CA GLU A 49 32.37 6.38 -0.62
C GLU A 49 33.49 6.52 0.41
N TYR A 50 33.40 5.78 1.52
CA TYR A 50 34.34 5.88 2.63
C TYR A 50 34.70 4.49 3.17
N VAL A 51 35.97 4.29 3.50
CA VAL A 51 36.48 3.13 4.24
C VAL A 51 37.35 3.63 5.39
N GLY A 52 37.06 3.14 6.59
CA GLY A 52 37.66 3.56 7.85
C GLY A 52 37.92 2.37 8.78
N ARG A 53 38.62 2.67 9.87
CA ARG A 53 38.91 1.69 10.92
C ARG A 53 38.17 2.06 12.21
N ALA A 54 37.46 1.08 12.75
CA ALA A 54 36.96 1.06 14.11
C ALA A 54 37.87 0.13 14.96
N GLU A 55 37.73 0.15 16.29
CA GLU A 55 38.64 -0.55 17.21
C GLU A 55 38.83 -2.03 16.84
N ASP A 56 37.74 -2.76 16.64
CA ASP A 56 37.74 -4.19 16.28
C ASP A 56 37.07 -4.47 14.92
N ALA A 57 36.96 -3.46 14.04
CA ALA A 57 36.25 -3.59 12.77
C ALA A 57 36.75 -2.68 11.66
N ILE A 58 36.46 -3.09 10.42
CA ILE A 58 36.52 -2.21 9.25
C ILE A 58 35.12 -1.67 9.02
N ILE A 59 34.97 -0.35 8.98
CA ILE A 59 33.72 0.33 8.70
C ILE A 59 33.79 0.94 7.30
N ALA A 60 32.76 0.71 6.49
CA ALA A 60 32.69 1.20 5.13
C ALA A 60 31.27 1.66 4.82
N MET A 61 31.15 2.76 4.08
CA MET A 61 29.87 3.31 3.63
C MET A 61 29.90 3.47 2.13
N SER A 62 28.95 2.84 1.45
CA SER A 62 28.66 3.07 0.03
C SER A 62 27.53 4.08 -0.13
N ASN A 63 27.22 4.44 -1.38
CA ASN A 63 26.01 5.17 -1.73
C ASN A 63 24.69 4.39 -1.46
N TYR A 64 24.76 3.15 -0.96
CA TYR A 64 23.59 2.31 -0.67
C TYR A 64 23.51 1.82 0.77
N ARG A 65 24.63 1.40 1.38
CA ARG A 65 24.64 0.72 2.68
C ARG A 65 25.85 1.09 3.53
N LEU A 66 25.63 1.02 4.84
CA LEU A 66 26.67 0.95 5.86
C LEU A 66 27.05 -0.52 6.07
N HIS A 67 28.34 -0.81 5.96
CA HIS A 67 28.92 -2.12 6.18
C HIS A 67 29.97 -2.06 7.30
N ILE A 68 29.83 -2.91 8.30
CA ILE A 68 30.80 -3.04 9.39
C ILE A 68 31.25 -4.49 9.46
N LYS A 69 32.54 -4.72 9.19
CA LYS A 69 33.15 -6.04 9.20
C LYS A 69 33.98 -6.19 10.47
N PHE A 70 33.44 -6.93 11.42
CA PHE A 70 34.17 -7.41 12.60
C PHE A 70 34.93 -8.70 12.24
N LYS A 71 35.72 -9.20 13.19
CA LYS A 71 36.49 -10.44 13.02
C LYS A 71 35.64 -11.66 12.66
N GLU A 72 34.49 -11.83 13.32
CA GLU A 72 33.63 -13.01 13.18
C GLU A 72 32.20 -12.70 12.70
N SER A 73 31.86 -11.42 12.54
CA SER A 73 30.52 -10.99 12.18
C SER A 73 30.54 -9.81 11.22
N VAL A 74 29.47 -9.72 10.44
CA VAL A 74 29.27 -8.61 9.50
C VAL A 74 27.92 -7.97 9.80
N VAL A 75 27.91 -6.64 9.80
CA VAL A 75 26.71 -5.84 9.87
C VAL A 75 26.53 -5.12 8.55
N ASN A 76 25.34 -5.24 7.97
CA ASN A 76 24.99 -4.61 6.71
C ASN A 76 23.63 -3.91 6.84
N VAL A 77 23.63 -2.59 6.73
CA VAL A 77 22.46 -1.74 6.94
C VAL A 77 22.28 -0.83 5.72
N PRO A 78 21.22 -1.02 4.91
CA PRO A 78 20.87 -0.04 3.88
C PRO A 78 20.73 1.36 4.51
N LEU A 79 21.28 2.39 3.88
CA LEU A 79 21.30 3.74 4.46
C LEU A 79 19.90 4.26 4.77
N GLN A 80 18.92 3.95 3.91
CA GLN A 80 17.52 4.32 4.09
C GLN A 80 16.82 3.55 5.23
N LEU A 81 17.43 2.50 5.77
CA LEU A 81 16.95 1.80 6.98
C LEU A 81 17.42 2.49 8.25
N ILE A 82 18.48 3.30 8.19
CA ILE A 82 18.96 4.08 9.32
C ILE A 82 17.93 5.18 9.63
N GLU A 83 17.55 5.27 10.90
CA GLU A 83 16.62 6.28 11.40
C GLU A 83 17.36 7.44 12.07
N SER A 84 18.35 7.12 12.89
CA SER A 84 19.17 8.11 13.59
C SER A 84 20.55 7.56 13.88
N VAL A 85 21.52 8.47 14.04
CA VAL A 85 22.89 8.15 14.45
C VAL A 85 23.30 9.09 15.56
N GLU A 86 23.86 8.54 16.63
CA GLU A 86 24.29 9.27 17.81
C GLU A 86 25.71 8.84 18.19
N CYS A 87 26.49 9.76 18.77
CA CYS A 87 27.73 9.42 19.46
C CYS A 87 27.46 9.36 20.97
N ARG A 88 27.82 8.24 21.60
CA ARG A 88 27.74 8.01 23.05
C ARG A 88 29.13 7.75 23.60
N ASP A 89 29.34 8.16 24.85
CA ASP A 89 30.59 7.94 25.59
C ASP A 89 31.84 8.43 24.82
N MET A 90 31.69 9.46 23.98
CA MET A 90 32.69 10.07 23.10
C MET A 90 33.27 9.17 21.98
N PHE A 91 33.29 7.86 22.16
CA PHE A 91 33.99 6.93 21.26
C PHE A 91 33.06 5.88 20.64
N GLN A 92 31.78 5.88 20.99
CA GLN A 92 30.83 4.87 20.54
C GLN A 92 29.77 5.45 19.61
N LEU A 93 29.72 4.95 18.39
CA LEU A 93 28.70 5.29 17.41
C LEU A 93 27.49 4.35 17.57
N HIS A 94 26.31 4.91 17.77
CA HIS A 94 25.03 4.20 17.86
C HIS A 94 24.20 4.51 16.62
N VAL A 95 24.02 3.52 15.76
CA VAL A 95 23.18 3.61 14.55
C VAL A 95 21.86 2.91 14.86
N THR A 96 20.78 3.67 14.96
CA THR A 96 19.45 3.10 15.19
C THR A 96 18.68 2.96 13.89
N CYS A 97 18.10 1.80 13.69
CA CYS A 97 17.41 1.42 12.46
C CYS A 97 15.89 1.41 12.64
N LYS A 98 15.16 1.60 11.53
CA LYS A 98 13.69 1.61 11.47
C LYS A 98 13.08 0.24 11.81
N ASP A 99 13.85 -0.84 11.75
CA ASP A 99 13.45 -2.21 12.11
C ASP A 99 13.78 -2.57 13.58
N CYS A 100 13.92 -1.56 14.44
CA CYS A 100 14.26 -1.67 15.87
C CYS A 100 15.66 -2.19 16.19
N LYS A 101 16.52 -2.43 15.20
CA LYS A 101 17.92 -2.80 15.47
C LYS A 101 18.76 -1.58 15.88
N ILE A 102 19.69 -1.80 16.81
CA ILE A 102 20.71 -0.82 17.18
C ILE A 102 22.06 -1.45 16.88
N VAL A 103 22.81 -0.82 15.98
CA VAL A 103 24.19 -1.19 15.66
C VAL A 103 25.11 -0.28 16.43
N ARG A 104 26.09 -0.87 17.13
CA ARG A 104 27.09 -0.13 17.90
C ARG A 104 28.47 -0.39 17.31
N CYS A 105 29.25 0.67 17.17
CA CYS A 105 30.63 0.61 16.67
C CYS A 105 31.52 1.48 17.55
N GLN A 106 32.64 0.93 18.01
CA GLN A 106 33.59 1.61 18.88
C GLN A 106 34.78 2.13 18.08
N PHE A 107 35.20 3.37 18.34
CA PHE A 107 36.36 3.99 17.70
C PHE A 107 37.48 4.19 18.70
N THR A 108 38.71 4.24 18.19
CA THR A 108 39.91 4.46 19.03
C THR A 108 40.07 5.93 19.41
N THR A 109 39.56 6.86 18.60
CA THR A 109 39.62 8.30 18.88
C THR A 109 38.25 8.98 18.73
N PHE A 110 38.11 10.11 19.44
CA PHE A 110 36.89 10.93 19.41
C PHE A 110 36.71 11.54 18.01
N GLU A 111 37.80 11.96 17.36
CA GLU A 111 37.82 12.56 16.04
C GLU A 111 37.29 11.59 14.98
N GLN A 112 37.69 10.32 15.01
CA GLN A 112 37.16 9.29 14.11
C GLN A 112 35.66 9.08 14.32
N CYS A 113 35.22 8.96 15.58
CA CYS A 113 33.81 8.77 15.90
C CYS A 113 32.95 9.97 15.41
N GLN A 114 33.44 11.20 15.60
CA GLN A 114 32.75 12.40 15.14
C GLN A 114 32.70 12.51 13.61
N GLU A 115 33.78 12.14 12.93
CA GLU A 115 33.82 12.14 11.47
C GLU A 115 32.82 11.13 10.88
N TRP A 116 32.76 9.91 11.41
CA TRP A 116 31.75 8.91 11.00
C TRP A 116 30.33 9.31 11.35
N LEU A 117 30.11 9.93 12.52
CA LEU A 117 28.82 10.52 12.89
C LEU A 117 28.39 11.57 11.85
N LYS A 118 29.29 12.47 11.46
CA LYS A 118 29.03 13.52 10.47
C LYS A 118 28.68 12.91 9.11
N ARG A 119 29.47 11.94 8.61
CA ARG A 119 29.22 11.24 7.33
C ARG A 119 27.85 10.58 7.32
N LEU A 120 27.51 9.84 8.37
CA LEU A 120 26.22 9.15 8.45
C LEU A 120 25.03 10.10 8.62
N THR A 121 25.19 11.18 9.38
CA THR A 121 24.13 12.18 9.58
C THR A 121 23.69 12.84 8.27
N VAL A 122 24.61 12.95 7.30
CA VAL A 122 24.29 13.48 5.96
C VAL A 122 23.36 12.53 5.20
N VAL A 123 23.67 11.22 5.20
CA VAL A 123 22.95 10.24 4.37
C VAL A 123 21.66 9.70 4.99
N VAL A 124 21.44 9.92 6.29
CA VAL A 124 20.17 9.60 6.97
C VAL A 124 19.03 10.54 6.55
N ARG A 125 19.36 11.71 6.00
CA ARG A 125 18.35 12.66 5.51
C ARG A 125 17.63 12.06 4.30
N PRO A 126 16.30 12.26 4.18
CA PRO A 126 15.58 11.91 2.96
C PRO A 126 16.25 12.56 1.74
N PRO A 127 16.40 11.82 0.63
CA PRO A 127 16.96 12.40 -0.60
C PRO A 127 16.12 13.60 -1.08
N ALA A 128 16.78 14.63 -1.60
CA ALA A 128 16.10 15.85 -2.06
C ALA A 128 15.28 15.61 -3.33
N ARG A 129 15.72 14.69 -4.18
CA ARG A 129 15.05 14.28 -5.41
C ARG A 129 14.85 12.77 -5.43
N LEU A 130 13.84 12.32 -6.16
CA LEU A 130 13.57 10.89 -6.29
C LEU A 130 14.73 10.17 -6.98
N GLU A 131 15.33 10.77 -8.02
CA GLU A 131 16.47 10.16 -8.74
C GLU A 131 17.72 9.92 -7.88
N ASP A 132 17.82 10.56 -6.72
CA ASP A 132 18.94 10.37 -5.79
C ASP A 132 18.80 9.05 -4.98
N LEU A 133 17.68 8.34 -5.09
CA LEU A 133 17.53 7.00 -4.51
C LEU A 133 18.39 5.98 -5.25
N PHE A 134 19.07 5.11 -4.48
CA PHE A 134 19.92 4.06 -5.03
C PHE A 134 19.23 3.17 -6.08
N SER A 135 17.91 2.97 -5.99
CA SER A 135 17.14 2.19 -6.96
C SER A 135 17.31 2.66 -8.41
N PHE A 136 17.51 3.97 -8.64
CA PHE A 136 17.71 4.50 -9.99
C PHE A 136 19.10 4.18 -10.53
N ALA A 137 20.14 4.37 -9.71
CA ALA A 137 21.49 3.97 -10.07
C ALA A 137 21.57 2.46 -10.31
N PHE A 138 21.02 1.65 -9.40
CA PHE A 138 20.98 0.20 -9.54
C PHE A 138 20.33 -0.23 -10.86
N HIS A 139 19.13 0.29 -11.16
CA HIS A 139 18.43 -0.03 -12.40
C HIS A 139 19.21 0.38 -13.66
N ALA A 140 19.76 1.60 -13.71
CA ALA A 140 20.50 2.08 -14.88
C ALA A 140 21.73 1.20 -15.17
N TRP A 141 22.49 0.84 -14.14
CA TRP A 141 23.68 0.01 -14.26
C TRP A 141 23.35 -1.45 -14.58
N CYS A 142 22.25 -2.01 -14.05
CA CYS A 142 21.77 -3.33 -14.45
C CYS A 142 21.35 -3.34 -15.93
N MET A 143 20.60 -2.33 -16.38
CA MET A 143 20.17 -2.23 -17.78
C MET A 143 21.35 -2.17 -18.75
N GLU A 144 22.40 -1.43 -18.42
CA GLU A 144 23.61 -1.37 -19.25
C GLU A 144 24.36 -2.70 -19.28
N PHE A 145 24.53 -3.35 -18.12
CA PHE A 145 25.21 -4.64 -18.02
C PHE A 145 24.47 -5.74 -18.80
N TYR A 146 23.15 -5.84 -18.64
CA TYR A 146 22.33 -6.85 -19.31
C TYR A 146 21.94 -6.51 -20.74
N ALA A 147 22.21 -5.29 -21.22
CA ALA A 147 22.10 -4.98 -22.65
C ALA A 147 23.20 -5.70 -23.48
N GLY A 148 24.33 -6.05 -22.85
CA GLY A 148 25.44 -6.77 -23.48
C GLY A 148 25.29 -8.29 -23.49
N GLU A 149 24.59 -8.87 -22.51
CA GLU A 149 24.35 -10.31 -22.39
C GLU A 149 22.97 -10.67 -22.97
N LYS A 150 22.95 -11.45 -24.06
CA LYS A 150 21.70 -11.89 -24.68
C LYS A 150 20.82 -12.65 -23.67
N GLU A 151 19.64 -12.09 -23.43
CA GLU A 151 18.35 -12.73 -23.07
C GLU A 151 18.09 -13.28 -21.66
N GLN A 152 19.03 -13.53 -20.75
CA GLN A 152 18.64 -14.19 -19.47
C GLN A 152 18.19 -13.26 -18.32
N HIS A 153 18.55 -11.97 -18.31
CA HIS A 153 18.28 -11.09 -17.15
C HIS A 153 17.61 -9.75 -17.51
N GLY A 154 17.33 -9.51 -18.80
CA GLY A 154 16.61 -8.31 -19.25
C GLY A 154 15.18 -8.20 -18.69
N GLU A 155 14.59 -9.33 -18.27
CA GLU A 155 13.27 -9.41 -17.64
C GLU A 155 13.23 -8.81 -16.22
N LEU A 156 14.37 -8.72 -15.51
CA LEU A 156 14.40 -8.12 -14.18
C LEU A 156 14.20 -6.60 -14.21
N CYS A 157 14.52 -5.97 -15.35
CA CYS A 157 14.55 -4.52 -15.48
C CYS A 157 13.43 -3.98 -16.39
N ARG A 158 12.64 -4.84 -17.04
CA ARG A 158 11.42 -4.45 -17.74
C ARG A 158 10.22 -5.01 -17.01
N PRO A 159 9.12 -4.26 -16.84
CA PRO A 159 7.87 -4.85 -16.39
C PRO A 159 7.52 -6.00 -17.34
N GLY A 160 7.58 -7.24 -16.87
CA GLY A 160 7.19 -8.39 -17.67
C GLY A 160 5.71 -8.30 -18.06
N GLU A 161 5.26 -9.15 -18.98
CA GLU A 161 3.86 -9.18 -19.42
C GLU A 161 2.89 -9.39 -18.23
N HIS A 162 3.33 -10.11 -17.20
CA HIS A 162 2.60 -10.29 -15.95
C HIS A 162 2.33 -8.98 -15.18
N VAL A 163 3.14 -7.93 -15.39
CA VAL A 163 2.94 -6.59 -14.80
C VAL A 163 2.03 -5.74 -15.68
N THR A 164 2.20 -5.78 -17.00
CA THR A 164 1.42 -4.96 -17.94
C THR A 164 -0.02 -5.45 -18.10
N SER A 165 -0.24 -6.77 -18.02
CA SER A 165 -1.56 -7.40 -18.06
C SER A 165 -2.14 -7.69 -16.66
N TRP A 166 -1.41 -7.34 -15.59
CA TRP A 166 -1.74 -7.69 -14.19
C TRP A 166 -3.19 -7.41 -13.83
N PHE A 167 -3.69 -6.21 -14.17
CA PHE A 167 -5.04 -5.81 -13.80
C PHE A 167 -6.11 -6.69 -14.46
N LYS A 168 -5.99 -6.97 -15.77
CA LYS A 168 -6.93 -7.83 -16.49
C LYS A 168 -6.89 -9.27 -15.97
N ASN A 169 -5.68 -9.81 -15.78
CA ASN A 169 -5.50 -11.16 -15.24
C ASN A 169 -6.11 -11.29 -13.84
N GLU A 170 -6.00 -10.24 -13.01
CA GLU A 170 -6.58 -10.23 -11.67
C GLU A 170 -8.11 -10.14 -11.70
N VAL A 171 -8.69 -9.37 -12.62
CA VAL A 171 -10.14 -9.32 -12.86
C VAL A 171 -10.67 -10.69 -13.30
N GLU A 172 -9.96 -11.38 -14.20
CA GLU A 172 -10.29 -12.74 -14.65
C GLU A 172 -10.13 -13.75 -13.50
N ARG A 173 -9.04 -13.69 -12.74
CA ARG A 173 -8.79 -14.54 -11.57
C ARG A 173 -9.89 -14.42 -10.52
N MET A 174 -10.46 -13.23 -10.35
CA MET A 174 -11.59 -12.96 -9.43
C MET A 174 -12.97 -13.26 -10.04
N GLY A 175 -13.03 -13.70 -11.30
CA GLY A 175 -14.25 -14.13 -11.97
C GLY A 175 -15.28 -13.02 -12.11
N PHE A 176 -14.86 -11.79 -12.41
CA PHE A 176 -15.77 -10.70 -12.70
C PHE A 176 -16.35 -10.82 -14.12
N ASP A 177 -17.67 -10.75 -14.23
CA ASP A 177 -18.39 -10.67 -15.51
C ASP A 177 -18.23 -9.26 -16.10
N THR A 178 -17.23 -9.08 -16.95
CA THR A 178 -16.94 -7.83 -17.64
C THR A 178 -17.82 -7.56 -18.86
N GLN A 179 -18.73 -8.50 -19.20
CA GLN A 179 -19.63 -8.36 -20.34
C GLN A 179 -20.94 -7.69 -19.93
N ASN A 180 -21.45 -7.99 -18.72
CA ASN A 180 -22.77 -7.51 -18.30
C ASN A 180 -22.77 -6.82 -16.93
N ALA A 181 -21.80 -7.10 -16.06
CA ALA A 181 -21.86 -6.71 -14.67
C ALA A 181 -20.95 -5.57 -14.29
N TRP A 182 -19.72 -5.69 -14.76
CA TRP A 182 -18.62 -4.84 -14.40
C TRP A 182 -18.02 -4.29 -15.68
N ARG A 183 -17.45 -3.11 -15.60
CA ARG A 183 -16.61 -2.57 -16.65
C ARG A 183 -15.29 -2.12 -16.05
N ILE A 184 -14.25 -2.25 -16.86
CA ILE A 184 -12.97 -1.63 -16.58
C ILE A 184 -13.07 -0.19 -17.08
N SER A 185 -12.91 0.78 -16.18
CA SER A 185 -12.83 2.20 -16.52
C SER A 185 -11.37 2.62 -16.65
N ASP A 186 -11.05 3.26 -17.77
CA ASP A 186 -9.76 3.90 -18.05
C ASP A 186 -9.77 5.41 -17.72
N ILE A 187 -10.81 5.89 -17.02
CA ILE A 187 -10.97 7.31 -16.63
C ILE A 187 -9.76 7.86 -15.87
N ASN A 188 -9.05 6.99 -15.14
CA ASN A 188 -7.87 7.34 -14.36
C ASN A 188 -6.55 6.91 -15.02
N SER A 189 -6.55 6.56 -16.32
CA SER A 189 -5.35 6.07 -17.05
C SER A 189 -4.14 7.00 -16.97
N LYS A 190 -4.40 8.31 -16.86
CA LYS A 190 -3.37 9.38 -16.71
C LYS A 190 -3.29 9.95 -15.29
N PHE A 191 -3.86 9.27 -14.28
CA PHE A 191 -3.88 9.67 -12.87
C PHE A 191 -4.52 11.05 -12.59
N ARG A 192 -5.32 11.58 -13.53
CA ARG A 192 -5.89 12.94 -13.44
C ARG A 192 -7.08 13.03 -12.49
N LEU A 193 -7.93 12.00 -12.46
CA LEU A 193 -9.12 12.00 -11.62
C LEU A 193 -8.76 11.76 -10.15
N CYS A 194 -7.93 10.74 -9.89
CA CYS A 194 -7.41 10.42 -8.57
C CYS A 194 -5.94 10.01 -8.68
N PRO A 195 -4.98 10.90 -8.34
CA PRO A 195 -3.55 10.62 -8.43
C PRO A 195 -3.06 9.45 -7.58
N SER A 196 -3.86 9.04 -6.58
CA SER A 196 -3.52 7.97 -5.63
C SER A 196 -4.24 6.64 -5.89
N TYR A 197 -4.97 6.54 -7.00
CA TYR A 197 -5.63 5.33 -7.50
C TYR A 197 -4.86 4.73 -8.68
N PRO A 198 -5.04 3.44 -8.98
CA PRO A 198 -4.47 2.81 -10.17
C PRO A 198 -5.02 3.43 -11.46
N GLN A 199 -4.36 3.13 -12.58
CA GLN A 199 -4.75 3.60 -13.91
C GLN A 199 -6.13 3.07 -14.34
N GLN A 200 -6.38 1.80 -14.03
CA GLN A 200 -7.61 1.09 -14.35
C GLN A 200 -8.39 0.79 -13.08
N LEU A 201 -9.71 0.94 -13.15
CA LEU A 201 -10.61 0.78 -12.02
C LEU A 201 -11.78 -0.10 -12.44
N LEU A 202 -12.18 -1.03 -11.57
CA LEU A 202 -13.33 -1.88 -11.81
C LEU A 202 -14.57 -1.29 -11.13
N VAL A 203 -15.61 -1.04 -11.92
CA VAL A 203 -16.86 -0.40 -11.49
C VAL A 203 -18.06 -1.11 -12.12
N PRO A 204 -19.28 -0.96 -11.58
CA PRO A 204 -20.47 -1.56 -12.19
C PRO A 204 -20.69 -1.04 -13.62
N ALA A 205 -21.14 -1.90 -14.53
CA ALA A 205 -21.22 -1.60 -15.96
C ALA A 205 -22.13 -0.40 -16.30
N TRP A 206 -23.17 -0.16 -15.50
CA TRP A 206 -24.13 0.93 -15.69
C TRP A 206 -23.70 2.28 -15.09
N ILE A 207 -22.64 2.30 -14.28
CA ILE A 207 -22.10 3.56 -13.74
C ILE A 207 -21.25 4.21 -14.81
N THR A 208 -21.57 5.42 -15.21
CA THR A 208 -20.86 6.18 -16.24
C THR A 208 -19.60 6.86 -15.69
N ASP A 209 -18.66 7.18 -16.58
CA ASP A 209 -17.48 7.95 -16.20
C ASP A 209 -17.85 9.36 -15.69
N LYS A 210 -18.97 9.93 -16.16
CA LYS A 210 -19.46 11.22 -15.66
C LYS A 210 -19.94 11.14 -14.21
N GLU A 211 -20.65 10.09 -13.84
CA GLU A 211 -21.01 9.83 -12.44
C GLU A 211 -19.75 9.65 -11.59
N LEU A 212 -18.73 8.92 -12.07
CA LEU A 212 -17.47 8.75 -11.34
C LEU A 212 -16.76 10.09 -11.08
N GLU A 213 -16.76 11.03 -12.02
CA GLU A 213 -16.22 12.39 -11.80
C GLU A 213 -16.94 13.11 -10.66
N ASN A 214 -18.28 13.03 -10.63
CA ASN A 214 -19.11 13.67 -9.61
C ASN A 214 -18.90 13.03 -8.23
N VAL A 215 -18.83 11.69 -8.17
CA VAL A 215 -18.56 10.94 -6.94
C VAL A 215 -17.15 11.24 -6.43
N ALA A 216 -16.16 11.26 -7.31
CA ALA A 216 -14.81 11.68 -6.98
C ALA A 216 -14.85 13.08 -6.36
N GLY A 217 -15.64 14.00 -6.93
CA GLY A 217 -16.01 15.31 -6.38
C GLY A 217 -16.26 15.31 -4.88
N PHE A 218 -17.07 14.35 -4.42
CA PHE A 218 -17.58 14.24 -3.06
C PHE A 218 -16.72 13.38 -2.10
N ARG A 219 -15.81 12.56 -2.64
CA ARG A 219 -14.97 11.66 -1.84
C ARG A 219 -13.62 12.27 -1.56
N SER A 220 -13.17 12.17 -0.32
CA SER A 220 -11.89 12.76 0.11
C SER A 220 -10.73 12.26 -0.74
N TRP A 221 -9.91 13.19 -1.23
CA TRP A 221 -8.81 12.93 -2.17
C TRP A 221 -9.24 12.27 -3.49
N LYS A 222 -10.51 12.44 -3.88
CA LYS A 222 -11.08 11.86 -5.09
C LYS A 222 -11.08 10.32 -5.09
N ARG A 223 -10.97 9.71 -3.91
CA ARG A 223 -10.90 8.24 -3.74
C ARG A 223 -12.32 7.66 -3.65
N PHE A 224 -13.00 7.59 -4.78
CA PHE A 224 -14.36 7.02 -4.87
C PHE A 224 -14.39 5.50 -4.63
N PRO A 225 -15.55 4.90 -4.30
CA PRO A 225 -15.70 3.44 -4.18
C PRO A 225 -15.18 2.69 -5.41
N ALA A 226 -14.09 1.95 -5.22
CA ALA A 226 -13.48 1.11 -6.25
C ALA A 226 -13.37 -0.33 -5.74
N VAL A 227 -13.77 -1.28 -6.59
CA VAL A 227 -13.76 -2.70 -6.25
C VAL A 227 -12.33 -3.24 -6.20
N VAL A 228 -12.06 -4.07 -5.19
CA VAL A 228 -10.74 -4.69 -4.97
C VAL A 228 -10.80 -6.20 -4.83
N TYR A 229 -11.97 -6.77 -4.54
CA TYR A 229 -12.11 -8.20 -4.36
C TYR A 229 -13.54 -8.68 -4.66
N ARG A 230 -13.65 -9.91 -5.18
CA ARG A 230 -14.91 -10.65 -5.28
C ARG A 230 -14.74 -12.06 -4.74
N HIS A 231 -15.68 -12.47 -3.91
CA HIS A 231 -15.78 -13.83 -3.43
C HIS A 231 -16.44 -14.73 -4.49
N LEU A 232 -15.78 -15.82 -4.89
CA LEU A 232 -16.20 -16.60 -6.06
C LEU A 232 -17.54 -17.32 -5.87
N SER A 233 -17.80 -17.88 -4.68
CA SER A 233 -19.02 -18.68 -4.45
C SER A 233 -20.26 -17.85 -4.15
N THR A 234 -20.10 -16.71 -3.45
CA THR A 234 -21.25 -15.85 -3.10
C THR A 234 -21.41 -14.65 -4.02
N GLY A 235 -20.39 -14.31 -4.81
CA GLY A 235 -20.35 -13.09 -5.61
C GLY A 235 -20.25 -11.81 -4.79
N ALA A 236 -20.06 -11.89 -3.46
CA ALA A 236 -19.90 -10.73 -2.60
C ALA A 236 -18.66 -9.93 -2.99
N VAL A 237 -18.75 -8.61 -2.94
CA VAL A 237 -17.71 -7.68 -3.40
C VAL A 237 -17.21 -6.83 -2.25
N ILE A 238 -15.90 -6.61 -2.22
CA ILE A 238 -15.26 -5.62 -1.34
C ILE A 238 -14.82 -4.45 -2.21
N ALA A 239 -15.24 -3.26 -1.81
CA ALA A 239 -14.79 -2.00 -2.37
C ALA A 239 -14.07 -1.16 -1.30
N ARG A 240 -13.19 -0.27 -1.73
CA ARG A 240 -12.48 0.71 -0.88
C ARG A 240 -12.70 2.12 -1.38
N CYS A 241 -12.71 3.08 -0.47
CA CYS A 241 -12.85 4.50 -0.77
C CYS A 241 -12.19 5.37 0.30
N GLY A 242 -12.11 6.68 0.02
CA GLY A 242 -11.96 7.72 1.04
C GLY A 242 -13.31 8.05 1.68
N GLN A 243 -13.25 8.71 2.84
CA GLN A 243 -14.45 9.21 3.52
C GLN A 243 -15.23 10.18 2.62
N PRO A 244 -16.57 10.24 2.74
CA PRO A 244 -17.36 11.26 2.06
C PRO A 244 -17.14 12.65 2.69
N GLU A 245 -17.19 13.69 1.87
CA GLU A 245 -17.05 15.10 2.29
C GLU A 245 -18.40 15.72 2.66
N VAL A 246 -19.11 15.03 3.58
CA VAL A 246 -20.42 15.46 4.12
C VAL A 246 -20.31 16.81 4.83
N SER A 247 -19.18 17.05 5.50
CA SER A 247 -18.94 18.23 6.32
C SER A 247 -19.99 18.40 7.43
N TRP A 248 -19.92 19.53 8.14
CA TRP A 248 -20.92 19.91 9.15
C TRP A 248 -22.26 20.33 8.53
N TRP A 249 -22.25 20.74 7.26
CA TRP A 249 -23.44 21.14 6.51
C TRP A 249 -24.34 19.99 6.07
N GLY A 250 -23.86 18.74 6.12
CA GLY A 250 -24.66 17.60 5.68
C GLY A 250 -24.77 17.51 4.14
N TRP A 251 -23.70 17.84 3.42
CA TRP A 251 -23.64 17.71 1.98
C TRP A 251 -23.88 16.26 1.54
N ARG A 252 -24.52 16.14 0.38
CA ARG A 252 -24.94 14.87 -0.21
C ARG A 252 -24.55 14.84 -1.68
N ASN A 253 -24.46 13.63 -2.23
CA ASN A 253 -24.19 13.44 -3.64
C ASN A 253 -25.02 12.26 -4.16
N ALA A 254 -25.97 12.55 -5.05
CA ALA A 254 -26.89 11.55 -5.58
C ALA A 254 -26.17 10.45 -6.38
N ASP A 255 -25.09 10.78 -7.09
CA ASP A 255 -24.30 9.80 -7.84
C ASP A 255 -23.51 8.88 -6.89
N ASP A 256 -23.08 9.37 -5.71
CA ASP A 256 -22.43 8.55 -4.67
C ASP A 256 -23.45 7.63 -4.00
N GLU A 257 -24.62 8.17 -3.66
CA GLU A 257 -25.75 7.39 -3.15
C GLU A 257 -26.15 6.29 -4.16
N HIS A 258 -26.20 6.62 -5.47
CA HIS A 258 -26.46 5.66 -6.56
C HIS A 258 -25.35 4.61 -6.70
N LEU A 259 -24.08 5.01 -6.72
CA LEU A 259 -22.94 4.10 -6.83
C LEU A 259 -22.88 3.13 -5.63
N VAL A 260 -23.05 3.62 -4.41
CA VAL A 260 -22.99 2.81 -3.20
C VAL A 260 -24.22 1.89 -3.10
N SER A 261 -25.40 2.36 -3.50
CA SER A 261 -26.62 1.54 -3.51
C SER A 261 -26.73 0.62 -4.74
N SER A 262 -25.79 0.70 -5.68
CA SER A 262 -25.82 -0.07 -6.92
C SER A 262 -25.65 -1.56 -6.63
N ARG A 263 -26.77 -2.28 -6.65
CA ARG A 263 -26.80 -3.74 -6.60
C ARG A 263 -27.12 -4.23 -7.99
N LYS A 264 -26.45 -5.29 -8.44
CA LYS A 264 -27.12 -6.17 -9.38
C LYS A 264 -28.38 -6.67 -8.70
N HIS A 265 -29.55 -6.38 -9.27
CA HIS A 265 -30.63 -7.34 -9.19
C HIS A 265 -30.08 -8.62 -9.83
N LEU A 266 -29.60 -9.56 -9.01
CA LEU A 266 -29.45 -10.94 -9.47
C LEU A 266 -30.87 -11.43 -9.70
N THR A 267 -31.43 -11.14 -10.87
CA THR A 267 -32.53 -11.94 -11.38
C THR A 267 -31.96 -13.34 -11.53
N ASN A 268 -32.52 -14.26 -10.75
CA ASN A 268 -32.14 -15.66 -10.77
C ASN A 268 -32.50 -16.20 -12.16
N GLY A 269 -31.53 -16.18 -13.08
CA GLY A 269 -31.67 -16.71 -14.43
C GLY A 269 -31.73 -18.23 -14.39
N GLY A 270 -32.87 -18.76 -13.99
CA GLY A 270 -33.21 -20.16 -14.19
C GLY A 270 -33.43 -20.39 -15.69
N TYR A 271 -32.50 -21.12 -16.31
CA TYR A 271 -32.70 -21.72 -17.62
C TYR A 271 -33.97 -22.58 -17.61
N SER A 272 -34.99 -22.16 -18.37
CA SER A 272 -36.03 -23.07 -18.85
C SER A 272 -36.12 -22.92 -20.36
N ASN A 273 -35.58 -23.92 -21.05
CA ASN A 273 -35.89 -24.21 -22.44
C ASN A 273 -37.42 -24.35 -22.60
N GLY A 274 -37.97 -23.76 -23.67
CA GLY A 274 -39.12 -24.36 -24.35
C GLY A 274 -40.31 -23.44 -24.62
N THR A 275 -40.40 -23.09 -25.90
CA THR A 275 -41.62 -22.94 -26.73
C THR A 275 -42.31 -21.59 -26.80
N GLU A 276 -42.38 -21.12 -28.06
CA GLU A 276 -43.17 -20.02 -28.60
C GLU A 276 -44.67 -20.11 -28.24
N LEU A 277 -45.34 -18.95 -28.12
CA LEU A 277 -46.53 -18.57 -28.90
C LEU A 277 -47.19 -17.27 -28.37
N GLY A 278 -47.39 -16.30 -29.26
CA GLY A 278 -48.67 -15.60 -29.47
C GLY A 278 -49.07 -14.42 -28.57
N ASP A 279 -49.18 -13.25 -29.20
CA ASP A 279 -49.85 -12.02 -28.73
C ASP A 279 -51.29 -12.21 -28.22
N THR A 280 -51.72 -11.41 -27.23
CA THR A 280 -52.96 -10.60 -27.24
C THR A 280 -53.13 -9.76 -25.96
N ASP A 281 -53.51 -8.49 -26.15
CA ASP A 281 -53.97 -7.53 -25.13
C ASP A 281 -55.34 -7.90 -24.54
N PHE A 282 -55.57 -7.74 -23.22
CA PHE A 282 -56.83 -7.19 -22.65
C PHE A 282 -56.77 -6.92 -21.13
N GLU A 283 -57.64 -6.03 -20.68
CA GLU A 283 -57.66 -5.24 -19.45
C GLU A 283 -58.34 -5.89 -18.22
N SER A 284 -57.83 -5.56 -17.03
CA SER A 284 -58.53 -5.28 -15.75
C SER A 284 -59.17 -6.38 -14.86
N SER A 285 -59.08 -6.08 -13.54
CA SER A 285 -59.98 -6.42 -12.43
C SER A 285 -59.66 -7.60 -11.49
N MET A 286 -59.26 -7.20 -10.28
CA MET A 286 -59.39 -7.83 -8.96
C MET A 286 -60.12 -9.18 -8.82
N THR A 287 -59.44 -10.16 -8.21
CA THR A 287 -60.02 -11.09 -7.22
C THR A 287 -58.95 -11.58 -6.24
N ASN A 288 -59.41 -11.92 -5.03
CA ASN A 288 -58.67 -12.22 -3.81
C ASN A 288 -57.94 -13.58 -3.79
N SER A 289 -56.89 -13.58 -2.96
CA SER A 289 -56.39 -14.67 -2.11
C SER A 289 -55.90 -15.97 -2.75
N SER A 290 -54.57 -16.08 -2.85
CA SER A 290 -53.84 -17.22 -2.30
C SER A 290 -52.51 -16.71 -1.78
N GLU A 291 -52.36 -16.69 -0.46
CA GLU A 291 -51.10 -16.43 0.24
C GLU A 291 -50.10 -17.52 -0.14
N VAL A 292 -49.40 -17.31 -1.26
CA VAL A 292 -48.08 -17.89 -1.43
C VAL A 292 -47.17 -16.96 -0.66
N GLU A 293 -46.82 -17.38 0.54
CA GLU A 293 -45.75 -16.80 1.34
C GLU A 293 -44.49 -16.84 0.46
N SER A 294 -44.28 -15.81 -0.36
CA SER A 294 -42.99 -15.60 -0.99
C SER A 294 -42.07 -15.43 0.20
N LEU A 295 -41.18 -16.40 0.42
CA LEU A 295 -40.03 -16.24 1.28
C LEU A 295 -39.31 -15.00 0.77
N ALA A 296 -39.69 -13.84 1.30
CA ALA A 296 -39.14 -12.56 0.94
C ALA A 296 -37.71 -12.63 1.44
N ILE A 297 -36.80 -12.99 0.53
CA ILE A 297 -35.37 -12.94 0.77
C ILE A 297 -35.12 -11.51 1.23
N GLN A 298 -34.89 -11.35 2.53
CA GLN A 298 -34.60 -10.05 3.12
C GLN A 298 -33.44 -9.46 2.32
N PRO A 299 -33.60 -8.25 1.74
CA PRO A 299 -32.54 -7.67 0.94
C PRO A 299 -31.29 -7.51 1.81
N HIS A 300 -30.24 -8.29 1.54
CA HIS A 300 -29.02 -8.30 2.35
C HIS A 300 -28.41 -6.89 2.39
N LYS A 301 -28.44 -6.14 3.49
CA LYS A 301 -27.90 -4.76 3.49
C LYS A 301 -26.42 -4.72 3.04
N LEU A 302 -26.02 -3.64 2.35
CA LEU A 302 -24.61 -3.38 2.08
C LEU A 302 -23.94 -2.93 3.37
N LEU A 303 -22.80 -3.54 3.72
CA LEU A 303 -22.06 -3.17 4.92
C LEU A 303 -20.96 -2.14 4.58
N ILE A 304 -21.02 -0.99 5.24
CA ILE A 304 -20.01 0.06 5.19
C ILE A 304 -19.18 -0.03 6.47
N LEU A 305 -17.95 -0.50 6.34
CA LEU A 305 -17.02 -0.62 7.45
C LEU A 305 -16.12 0.62 7.53
N ASP A 306 -16.44 1.54 8.43
CA ASP A 306 -15.53 2.64 8.75
C ASP A 306 -14.47 2.14 9.73
N ALA A 307 -13.21 2.10 9.27
CA ALA A 307 -12.10 1.65 10.09
C ALA A 307 -11.93 2.45 11.39
N ARG A 308 -12.42 3.70 11.43
CA ARG A 308 -12.25 4.60 12.58
C ARG A 308 -13.19 4.24 13.72
N SER A 309 -12.96 4.87 14.88
CA SER A 309 -14.00 4.99 15.89
C SER A 309 -15.05 6.00 15.46
N TYR A 310 -16.28 5.85 15.96
CA TYR A 310 -17.36 6.82 15.75
C TYR A 310 -16.93 8.25 16.11
N ALA A 311 -16.28 8.42 17.27
CA ALA A 311 -15.78 9.73 17.72
C ALA A 311 -14.78 10.35 16.73
N ALA A 312 -13.88 9.53 16.16
CA ALA A 312 -12.94 10.01 15.15
C ALA A 312 -13.64 10.36 13.82
N ALA A 313 -14.68 9.62 13.42
CA ALA A 313 -15.49 9.96 12.26
C ALA A 313 -16.24 11.29 12.44
N VAL A 314 -16.85 11.51 13.61
CA VAL A 314 -17.49 12.79 13.97
C VAL A 314 -16.49 13.94 13.98
N ALA A 315 -15.29 13.74 14.54
CA ALA A 315 -14.24 14.75 14.52
C ALA A 315 -13.76 15.09 13.09
N ASN A 316 -13.78 14.12 12.17
CA ASN A 316 -13.49 14.38 10.75
C ASN A 316 -14.63 15.12 10.06
N ARG A 317 -15.88 14.86 10.44
CA ARG A 317 -17.05 15.60 9.94
C ARG A 317 -16.91 17.11 10.20
N ALA A 318 -16.47 17.48 11.40
CA ALA A 318 -16.19 18.88 11.74
C ALA A 318 -15.07 19.51 10.89
N LYS A 319 -14.21 18.70 10.25
CA LYS A 319 -13.12 19.14 9.37
C LYS A 319 -13.45 19.05 7.87
N GLY A 320 -14.73 18.85 7.52
CA GLY A 320 -15.17 18.74 6.13
C GLY A 320 -15.30 17.32 5.60
N GLY A 321 -14.83 16.30 6.33
CA GLY A 321 -15.04 14.89 6.01
C GLY A 321 -16.38 14.38 6.50
N GLY A 322 -16.44 13.11 6.91
CA GLY A 322 -17.66 12.54 7.47
C GLY A 322 -17.72 11.02 7.36
N CYS A 323 -18.94 10.50 7.50
CA CYS A 323 -19.32 9.13 7.25
C CYS A 323 -20.72 9.13 6.62
N GLU A 324 -21.08 8.05 5.97
CA GLU A 324 -22.39 7.83 5.37
C GLU A 324 -23.51 7.89 6.42
N CYS A 325 -24.64 8.48 6.05
CA CYS A 325 -25.80 8.68 6.93
C CYS A 325 -26.89 7.67 6.56
N PRO A 326 -27.36 6.78 7.46
CA PRO A 326 -28.33 5.73 7.12
C PRO A 326 -29.60 6.24 6.43
N GLU A 327 -30.04 7.47 6.71
CA GLU A 327 -31.19 8.12 6.08
C GLU A 327 -31.01 8.39 4.58
N TYR A 328 -29.77 8.60 4.13
CA TYR A 328 -29.42 8.85 2.73
C TYR A 328 -28.90 7.58 2.03
N TYR A 329 -28.50 6.58 2.81
CA TYR A 329 -28.04 5.28 2.34
C TYR A 329 -28.93 4.16 2.92
N PRO A 330 -30.24 4.11 2.57
CA PRO A 330 -31.25 3.30 3.27
C PRO A 330 -31.02 1.78 3.20
N ASN A 331 -30.27 1.33 2.19
CA ASN A 331 -29.92 -0.09 1.99
C ASN A 331 -28.54 -0.45 2.54
N CYS A 332 -27.93 0.44 3.32
CA CYS A 332 -26.60 0.26 3.90
C CYS A 332 -26.65 0.21 5.43
N GLU A 333 -25.67 -0.46 6.00
CA GLU A 333 -25.40 -0.47 7.44
C GLU A 333 -23.98 0.02 7.67
N VAL A 334 -23.81 1.04 8.52
CA VAL A 334 -22.50 1.61 8.83
C VAL A 334 -22.00 1.07 10.17
N VAL A 335 -20.81 0.46 10.17
CA VAL A 335 -20.17 -0.10 11.37
C VAL A 335 -18.80 0.54 11.57
N PHE A 336 -18.52 0.95 12.81
CA PHE A 336 -17.25 1.57 13.21
C PHE A 336 -16.33 0.57 13.89
N MET A 337 -15.15 0.36 13.33
CA MET A 337 -14.21 -0.68 13.79
C MET A 337 -13.30 -0.22 14.94
N GLY A 338 -13.22 1.08 15.21
CA GLY A 338 -12.43 1.60 16.34
C GLY A 338 -10.91 1.46 16.18
N MET A 339 -10.41 1.32 14.94
CA MET A 339 -8.97 1.16 14.72
C MET A 339 -8.20 2.44 15.07
N ALA A 340 -7.05 2.25 15.69
CA ALA A 340 -6.15 3.32 16.08
C ALA A 340 -5.55 4.01 14.84
N ASN A 341 -5.38 5.33 14.90
CA ASN A 341 -4.77 6.10 13.82
C ASN A 341 -3.25 5.89 13.75
N ILE A 342 -2.63 6.38 12.67
CA ILE A 342 -1.18 6.23 12.43
C ILE A 342 -0.30 6.80 13.55
N HIS A 343 -0.74 7.81 14.29
CA HIS A 343 0.03 8.38 15.40
C HIS A 343 0.03 7.45 16.61
N SER A 344 -1.11 6.81 16.87
CA SER A 344 -1.27 5.82 17.93
C SER A 344 -0.44 4.57 17.62
N ILE A 345 -0.48 4.08 16.37
CA ILE A 345 0.34 2.95 15.92
C ILE A 345 1.84 3.29 16.01
N ARG A 346 2.25 4.50 15.59
CA ARG A 346 3.65 4.95 15.74
C ARG A 346 4.10 4.97 17.19
N LYS A 347 3.27 5.49 18.10
CA LYS A 347 3.57 5.50 19.55
C LYS A 347 3.66 4.08 20.11
N SER A 348 2.78 3.18 19.67
CA SER A 348 2.82 1.77 20.02
C SER A 348 4.14 1.12 19.60
N PHE A 349 4.56 1.35 18.36
CA PHE A 349 5.84 0.85 17.83
C PHE A 349 7.05 1.42 18.59
N GLN A 350 7.06 2.72 18.90
CA GLN A 350 8.10 3.35 19.70
C GLN A 350 8.20 2.75 21.11
N SER A 351 7.05 2.43 21.72
CA SER A 351 6.99 1.80 23.04
C SER A 351 7.56 0.38 23.00
N LEU A 352 7.21 -0.40 21.97
CA LEU A 352 7.79 -1.72 21.72
C LEU A 352 9.30 -1.65 21.56
N ARG A 353 9.79 -0.71 20.73
CA ARG A 353 11.22 -0.51 20.50
C ARG A 353 11.96 -0.16 21.80
N PHE A 354 11.42 0.75 22.60
CA PHE A 354 12.02 1.11 23.89
C PHE A 354 12.12 -0.09 24.83
N LEU A 355 11.10 -0.95 24.87
CA LEU A 355 11.12 -2.15 25.69
C LEU A 355 12.19 -3.15 25.22
N CYS A 356 12.30 -3.38 23.91
CA CYS A 356 13.27 -4.33 23.35
C CYS A 356 14.74 -3.94 23.60
N THR A 357 15.02 -2.68 23.95
CA THR A 357 16.38 -2.20 24.24
C THR A 357 16.74 -2.27 25.73
N GLN A 358 15.78 -2.57 26.61
CA GLN A 358 16.03 -2.74 28.03
C GLN A 358 16.58 -4.14 28.32
N MET A 359 17.36 -4.26 29.39
CA MET A 359 17.77 -5.56 29.93
C MET A 359 16.52 -6.40 30.27
N PRO A 360 16.52 -7.71 29.95
CA PRO A 360 15.37 -8.53 30.24
C PRO A 360 15.07 -8.58 31.75
N ASP A 361 13.98 -7.96 32.18
CA ASP A 361 13.47 -8.04 33.55
C ASP A 361 12.31 -9.04 33.59
N PRO A 362 12.50 -10.28 34.08
CA PRO A 362 11.50 -11.35 33.99
C PRO A 362 10.12 -10.97 34.54
N ALA A 363 10.05 -10.05 35.52
CA ALA A 363 8.79 -9.55 36.07
C ALA A 363 8.02 -8.62 35.11
N LYS A 364 8.72 -7.94 34.18
CA LYS A 364 8.12 -7.04 33.18
C LYS A 364 7.74 -7.73 31.88
N TYR A 365 8.32 -8.89 31.54
CA TYR A 365 8.00 -9.61 30.30
C TYR A 365 6.58 -10.18 30.30
N VAL A 366 6.07 -10.63 31.45
CA VAL A 366 4.70 -11.19 31.56
C VAL A 366 3.63 -10.11 31.31
N ILE A 367 3.86 -8.87 31.76
CA ILE A 367 2.96 -7.73 31.52
C ILE A 367 2.90 -7.38 30.02
N VAL A 368 3.99 -7.61 29.29
CA VAL A 368 4.12 -7.31 27.85
C VAL A 368 3.41 -8.38 27.00
N ILE A 369 3.49 -9.66 27.37
CA ILE A 369 2.75 -10.73 26.69
C ILE A 369 1.24 -10.52 26.85
N ILE A 370 0.78 -10.06 28.01
CA ILE A 370 -0.63 -9.75 28.26
C ILE A 370 -1.09 -8.52 27.46
N LEU A 371 -0.23 -7.52 27.23
CA LEU A 371 -0.56 -6.35 26.41
C LEU A 371 -0.69 -6.66 24.91
N PHE A 372 0.05 -7.64 24.39
CA PHE A 372 -0.18 -8.20 23.05
C PHE A 372 -1.37 -9.18 22.99
N ASN A 373 -1.93 -9.56 24.14
CA ASN A 373 -3.10 -10.44 24.31
C ASN A 373 -4.35 -9.72 24.85
N PHE A 374 -4.49 -8.40 24.66
CA PHE A 374 -5.82 -7.80 24.57
C PHE A 374 -6.33 -8.10 23.15
N GLY A 375 -7.07 -9.17 22.88
CA GLY A 375 -8.29 -9.62 23.55
C GLY A 375 -9.40 -9.48 22.50
N PRO A 376 -10.12 -10.56 22.12
CA PRO A 376 -11.12 -10.48 21.06
C PRO A 376 -12.18 -9.47 21.47
N SER A 377 -12.52 -8.53 20.59
CA SER A 377 -13.74 -7.74 20.72
C SER A 377 -14.90 -8.71 20.95
N SER A 378 -15.40 -8.73 22.19
CA SER A 378 -16.60 -9.42 22.59
C SER A 378 -17.80 -8.74 21.91
N ALA A 379 -18.15 -9.20 20.71
CA ALA A 379 -19.43 -8.93 20.06
C ALA A 379 -19.69 -9.90 18.90
N LEU A 380 -19.52 -11.21 19.11
CA LEU A 380 -20.17 -12.24 18.28
C LEU A 380 -20.60 -13.38 19.20
N SER A 381 -21.85 -13.36 19.62
CA SER A 381 -22.54 -14.54 20.12
C SER A 381 -22.97 -15.42 18.95
N PRO A 382 -22.61 -16.71 18.93
CA PRO A 382 -23.42 -17.73 18.28
C PRO A 382 -24.12 -18.54 19.37
N SER A 383 -25.40 -18.26 19.56
CA SER A 383 -26.33 -19.23 20.14
C SER A 383 -26.47 -20.39 19.17
N CYS A 384 -25.76 -21.48 19.42
CA CYS A 384 -26.04 -22.79 18.84
C CYS A 384 -26.06 -23.83 19.97
N SER A 385 -27.25 -24.04 20.49
CA SER A 385 -27.62 -25.17 21.34
C SER A 385 -27.50 -26.46 20.53
N TYR A 386 -26.56 -27.32 20.89
CA TYR A 386 -26.64 -28.74 20.54
C TYR A 386 -27.30 -29.49 21.70
N SER A 387 -28.55 -29.93 21.46
CA SER A 387 -29.24 -30.92 22.27
C SER A 387 -28.47 -32.25 22.20
N THR A 388 -28.12 -32.78 23.36
CA THR A 388 -27.71 -34.18 23.52
C THR A 388 -28.86 -34.94 24.17
N SER A 389 -29.41 -35.88 23.41
CA SER A 389 -30.15 -37.04 23.90
C SER A 389 -30.17 -38.07 22.79
#